data_AF-A0A0Q8R9K8-F1
#
_entry.id   AF-A0A0Q8R9K8-F1
#
_cell.length_a   1.000
_cell.length_b   1.000
_cell.length_c   1.000
_cell.angle_alpha   90.00
_cell.angle_beta   90.00
_cell.angle_gamma   90.00
#
_symmetry.space_group_name_H-M   'P 1'
#
loop_
_entity.id
_entity.type
_entity.pdbx_description
1 polymer ?
#
loop_
_entity_poly.entity_id
_entity_poly.type
_entity_poly.pdbx_seq_one_letter_code
_entity_poly.pdbx_strand_id
1 'polypeptide(L)'
;MLKLTTRLFERNRRAELADYYERALYNHVLASVAPDSGAVTYFTPLHGDFRTYLNGSFCCNGTGIENTARYNEGIYFRKDDTLWVNLYIPSELNWPEAGMLLRQEGDIARGDPVRLTVLKTGAHAITLNLRIPAWIAKPAALSINGKPQAVDAKPASYISLSRQWKAGDVIDLTLPVGLRLEQARDASSMVSIFHGPLLLAGELGKDKMPGSDVGDKDAFLKIAAAPVPNLVSTSGNPADWLAPVPGDPSAFRIKDAGPATGIVVRPLFDLHHQRYSVYWHLRKETFRDRP
;
A
#
# COMPACT_ATOMS: atom_id res chain seq x y z
N MET A 1 -10.36 -9.69 -7.81
CA MET A 1 -9.74 -10.47 -6.72
C MET A 1 -10.18 -10.03 -5.33
N LEU A 2 -10.20 -8.74 -4.98
CA LEU A 2 -10.57 -8.28 -3.63
C LEU A 2 -11.89 -8.85 -3.09
N LYS A 3 -12.96 -8.90 -3.89
CA LYS A 3 -14.24 -9.54 -3.52
C LYS A 3 -14.06 -10.98 -3.02
N LEU A 4 -13.26 -11.78 -3.73
CA LEU A 4 -12.97 -13.16 -3.35
C LEU A 4 -12.13 -13.22 -2.07
N THR A 5 -11.11 -12.37 -1.95
CA THR A 5 -10.28 -12.26 -0.75
C THR A 5 -11.12 -11.96 0.50
N THR A 6 -12.11 -11.05 0.40
CA THR A 6 -13.07 -10.78 1.47
C THR A 6 -13.80 -12.05 1.90
N ARG A 7 -14.37 -12.81 0.95
CA ARG A 7 -15.09 -14.06 1.24
C ARG A 7 -14.19 -15.13 1.86
N LEU A 8 -12.96 -15.25 1.38
CA LEU A 8 -11.97 -16.16 1.95
C LEU A 8 -11.60 -15.75 3.37
N PHE A 9 -11.47 -14.45 3.64
CA PHE A 9 -11.17 -13.93 4.98
C PHE A 9 -12.34 -14.18 5.94
N GLU A 10 -13.59 -13.92 5.51
CA GLU A 10 -14.79 -14.20 6.30
C GLU A 10 -14.83 -15.65 6.78
N ARG A 11 -14.42 -16.59 5.91
CA ARG A 11 -14.35 -18.02 6.20
C ARG A 11 -13.14 -18.41 7.05
N ASN A 12 -11.97 -17.86 6.77
CA ASN A 12 -10.74 -18.16 7.48
C ASN A 12 -9.91 -16.89 7.66
N ARG A 13 -9.83 -16.41 8.91
CA ARG A 13 -9.30 -15.11 9.33
C ARG A 13 -7.76 -15.04 9.29
N ARG A 14 -7.17 -15.38 8.15
CA ARG A 14 -5.71 -15.39 7.94
C ARG A 14 -5.21 -14.00 7.57
N ALA A 15 -4.17 -13.53 8.27
CA ALA A 15 -3.59 -12.20 8.05
C ALA A 15 -3.05 -12.02 6.62
N GLU A 16 -2.52 -13.08 5.99
CA GLU A 16 -2.04 -13.06 4.60
C GLU A 16 -3.10 -12.61 3.58
N LEU A 17 -4.38 -12.88 3.85
CA LEU A 17 -5.47 -12.44 2.99
C LEU A 17 -5.70 -10.93 3.14
N ALA A 18 -5.57 -10.39 4.36
CA ALA A 18 -5.61 -8.96 4.61
C ALA A 18 -4.37 -8.26 4.05
N ASP A 19 -3.18 -8.87 4.11
CA ASP A 19 -1.96 -8.37 3.45
C ASP A 19 -2.15 -8.27 1.93
N TYR A 20 -2.71 -9.30 1.31
CA TYR A 20 -3.04 -9.26 -0.12
C TYR A 20 -4.08 -8.17 -0.42
N TYR A 21 -5.11 -8.04 0.42
CA TYR A 21 -6.15 -7.03 0.25
C TYR A 21 -5.55 -5.62 0.28
N GLU A 22 -4.75 -5.31 1.30
CA GLU A 22 -4.05 -4.03 1.44
C GLU A 22 -3.17 -3.74 0.22
N ARG A 23 -2.33 -4.72 -0.18
CA ARG A 23 -1.44 -4.57 -1.33
C ARG A 23 -2.22 -4.25 -2.60
N ALA A 24 -3.28 -5.00 -2.90
CA ALA A 24 -4.04 -4.80 -4.13
C ALA A 24 -4.88 -3.52 -4.08
N LEU A 25 -5.41 -3.14 -2.91
CA LEU A 25 -6.16 -1.91 -2.74
C LEU A 25 -5.29 -0.68 -3.02
N TYR A 26 -4.18 -0.51 -2.29
CA TYR A 26 -3.33 0.67 -2.45
C TYR A 26 -2.61 0.70 -3.80
N ASN A 27 -2.11 -0.44 -4.29
CA ASN A 27 -1.17 -0.44 -5.41
C ASN A 27 -1.82 -0.73 -6.76
N HIS A 28 -3.08 -1.14 -6.82
CA HIS A 28 -3.76 -1.38 -8.09
C HIS A 28 -5.10 -0.68 -8.15
N VAL A 29 -5.97 -0.90 -7.17
CA VAL A 29 -7.32 -0.32 -7.20
C VAL A 29 -7.26 1.20 -7.06
N LEU A 30 -6.55 1.72 -6.05
CA LEU A 30 -6.43 3.16 -5.85
C LEU A 30 -5.70 3.85 -7.02
N ALA A 31 -4.63 3.22 -7.52
CA ALA A 31 -3.87 3.71 -8.68
C ALA A 31 -4.64 3.68 -10.01
N SER A 32 -5.76 2.94 -10.08
CA SER A 32 -6.54 2.79 -11.31
C SER A 32 -7.47 3.96 -11.61
N VAL A 33 -7.64 4.89 -10.67
CA VAL A 33 -8.54 6.05 -10.78
C VAL A 33 -7.73 7.32 -10.72
N ALA A 34 -7.85 8.18 -11.74
CA ALA A 34 -7.23 9.50 -11.73
C ALA A 34 -7.86 10.38 -10.63
N PRO A 35 -7.08 10.94 -9.70
CA PRO A 35 -7.62 11.68 -8.56
C PRO A 35 -8.23 13.04 -8.94
N ASP A 36 -7.84 13.60 -10.08
CA ASP A 36 -8.28 14.92 -10.57
C ASP A 36 -9.59 14.86 -11.37
N SER A 37 -9.84 13.77 -12.08
CA SER A 37 -10.95 13.62 -13.03
C SER A 37 -11.90 12.46 -12.70
N GLY A 38 -11.48 11.52 -11.85
CA GLY A 38 -12.19 10.27 -11.60
C GLY A 38 -12.15 9.28 -12.76
N ALA A 39 -11.42 9.58 -13.84
CA ALA A 39 -11.29 8.70 -14.99
C ALA A 39 -10.53 7.42 -14.60
N VAL A 40 -10.92 6.29 -15.16
CA VAL A 40 -10.35 4.98 -14.81
C VAL A 40 -9.45 4.44 -15.90
N THR A 41 -8.47 3.63 -15.54
CA THR A 41 -7.62 2.89 -16.50
C THR A 41 -8.12 1.47 -16.74
N TYR A 42 -7.85 0.92 -17.93
CA TYR A 42 -8.07 -0.50 -18.21
C TYR A 42 -6.84 -1.34 -17.88
N PHE A 43 -5.67 -0.92 -18.37
CA PHE A 43 -4.40 -1.61 -18.19
C PHE A 43 -3.48 -0.78 -17.29
N THR A 44 -2.74 -1.48 -16.42
CA THR A 44 -1.72 -0.87 -15.57
C THR A 44 -0.36 -1.39 -16.02
N PRO A 45 0.33 -0.70 -16.95
CA PRO A 45 1.66 -1.13 -17.36
C PRO A 45 2.64 -1.03 -16.17
N LEU A 46 3.70 -1.84 -16.20
CA LEU A 46 4.61 -1.98 -15.06
C LEU A 46 6.04 -1.52 -15.36
N HIS A 47 6.34 -1.16 -16.61
CA HIS A 47 7.71 -0.85 -17.04
C HIS A 47 7.75 0.17 -18.19
N GLY A 48 8.27 1.37 -17.90
CA GLY A 48 8.58 2.40 -18.90
C GLY A 48 7.39 3.11 -19.56
N ASP A 49 6.17 2.83 -19.13
CA ASP A 49 4.97 3.23 -19.86
C ASP A 49 3.99 4.05 -19.01
N PHE A 50 2.87 4.44 -19.58
CA PHE A 50 1.85 5.27 -18.94
C PHE A 50 0.45 4.64 -19.02
N ARG A 51 -0.44 5.04 -18.12
CA ARG A 51 -1.85 4.58 -18.13
C ARG A 51 -2.65 5.33 -19.19
N THR A 52 -3.57 4.62 -19.84
CA THR A 52 -4.61 5.25 -20.67
C THR A 52 -5.88 5.38 -19.84
N TYR A 53 -6.39 6.60 -19.69
CA TYR A 53 -7.66 6.85 -19.02
C TYR A 53 -8.82 6.75 -20.01
N LEU A 54 -9.86 6.01 -19.63
CA LEU A 54 -10.90 5.59 -20.56
C LEU A 54 -11.90 6.71 -20.84
N ASN A 55 -12.20 6.94 -22.12
CA ASN A 55 -13.31 7.79 -22.59
C ASN A 55 -14.47 6.99 -23.22
N GLY A 56 -14.48 5.67 -23.03
CA GLY A 56 -15.48 4.76 -23.58
C GLY A 56 -16.21 3.96 -22.50
N SER A 57 -16.98 2.97 -22.93
CA SER A 57 -17.73 2.06 -22.06
C SER A 57 -17.13 0.65 -22.08
N PHE A 58 -16.25 0.36 -21.13
CA PHE A 58 -15.60 -0.93 -20.98
C PHE A 58 -15.89 -1.56 -19.62
N CYS A 59 -15.55 -2.84 -19.44
CA CYS A 59 -15.75 -3.53 -18.16
C CYS A 59 -15.00 -2.86 -16.99
N CYS A 60 -13.86 -2.21 -17.25
CA CYS A 60 -13.14 -1.43 -16.24
C CYS A 60 -13.83 -0.11 -15.88
N ASN A 61 -14.65 0.49 -16.76
CA ASN A 61 -15.54 1.59 -16.37
C ASN A 61 -16.58 1.09 -15.36
N GLY A 62 -17.27 -0.01 -15.67
CA GLY A 62 -18.28 -0.59 -14.78
C GLY A 62 -17.69 -0.98 -13.42
N THR A 63 -16.59 -1.73 -13.42
CA THR A 63 -15.92 -2.15 -12.18
C THR A 63 -15.29 -0.96 -11.44
N GLY A 64 -14.76 0.02 -12.17
CA GLY A 64 -14.12 1.21 -11.61
C GLY A 64 -15.09 2.06 -10.80
N ILE A 65 -16.34 2.21 -11.25
CA ILE A 65 -17.41 2.90 -10.51
C ILE A 65 -17.71 2.21 -9.17
N GLU A 66 -17.57 0.89 -9.09
CA GLU A 66 -17.78 0.16 -7.82
C GLU A 66 -16.66 0.39 -6.81
N ASN A 67 -15.44 0.71 -7.24
CA ASN A 67 -14.25 0.65 -6.39
C ASN A 67 -14.29 1.66 -5.23
N THR A 68 -14.51 2.94 -5.53
CA THR A 68 -14.43 4.03 -4.54
C THR A 68 -15.46 3.89 -3.42
N ALA A 69 -16.67 3.43 -3.75
CA ALA A 69 -17.73 3.16 -2.78
C ALA A 69 -17.42 1.99 -1.82
N ARG A 70 -16.38 1.20 -2.10
CA ARG A 70 -16.09 -0.07 -1.42
C ARG A 70 -14.72 -0.10 -0.74
N TYR A 71 -14.00 1.03 -0.70
CA TYR A 71 -12.71 1.14 -0.01
C TYR A 71 -12.78 0.78 1.47
N ASN A 72 -13.94 0.97 2.11
CA ASN A 72 -14.15 0.69 3.51
C ASN A 72 -14.47 -0.78 3.84
N GLU A 73 -14.87 -1.61 2.87
CA GLU A 73 -15.33 -2.99 3.13
C GLU A 73 -14.25 -3.90 3.75
N GLY A 74 -12.97 -3.61 3.47
CA GLY A 74 -11.86 -4.41 3.97
C GLY A 74 -11.33 -3.98 5.34
N ILE A 75 -11.82 -2.86 5.90
CA ILE A 75 -11.23 -2.25 7.11
C ILE A 75 -11.50 -3.13 8.33
N TYR A 76 -12.76 -3.53 8.54
CA TYR A 76 -13.20 -4.25 9.72
C TYR A 76 -13.95 -5.52 9.35
N PHE A 77 -13.68 -6.60 10.06
CA PHE A 77 -14.50 -7.81 10.02
C PHE A 77 -14.91 -8.18 11.43
N ARG A 78 -16.13 -8.69 11.58
CA ARG A 78 -16.70 -9.02 12.91
C ARG A 78 -17.26 -10.43 12.95
N LYS A 79 -17.33 -10.99 14.14
CA LYS A 79 -18.05 -12.23 14.47
C LYS A 79 -18.23 -12.29 15.98
N ASP A 80 -19.47 -12.42 16.44
CA ASP A 80 -19.81 -12.41 17.87
C ASP A 80 -19.13 -11.23 18.57
N ASP A 81 -18.52 -11.39 19.74
CA ASP A 81 -17.81 -10.31 20.44
C ASP A 81 -16.36 -10.07 19.96
N THR A 82 -16.06 -10.40 18.71
CA THR A 82 -14.72 -10.28 18.14
C THR A 82 -14.69 -9.39 16.90
N LEU A 83 -13.78 -8.42 16.91
CA LEU A 83 -13.47 -7.52 15.81
C LEU A 83 -12.07 -7.80 15.28
N TRP A 84 -11.91 -7.87 13.96
CA TRP A 84 -10.63 -7.88 13.27
C TRP A 84 -10.47 -6.52 12.59
N VAL A 85 -9.43 -5.80 13.00
CA VAL A 85 -8.99 -4.55 12.37
C VAL A 85 -7.94 -4.93 11.33
N ASN A 86 -8.34 -4.92 10.06
CA ASN A 86 -7.52 -5.39 8.95
C ASN A 86 -6.78 -4.24 8.27
N LEU A 87 -7.46 -3.14 7.95
CA LEU A 87 -6.83 -1.99 7.30
C LEU A 87 -6.78 -0.81 8.26
N TYR A 88 -5.68 -0.08 8.19
CA TYR A 88 -5.41 1.08 9.03
C TYR A 88 -5.74 2.36 8.27
N ILE A 89 -7.02 2.49 7.90
CA ILE A 89 -7.58 3.64 7.18
C ILE A 89 -8.42 4.47 8.18
N PRO A 90 -8.23 5.80 8.26
CA PRO A 90 -9.05 6.67 9.10
C PRO A 90 -10.54 6.42 8.91
N SER A 91 -11.23 6.06 10.00
CA SER A 91 -12.63 5.64 9.92
C SER A 91 -13.29 5.61 11.30
N GLU A 92 -14.61 5.64 11.31
CA GLU A 92 -15.42 5.31 12.48
C GLU A 92 -16.24 4.06 12.19
N LEU A 93 -16.13 3.07 13.09
CA LEU A 93 -16.96 1.88 13.09
C LEU A 93 -18.09 2.05 14.10
N ASN A 94 -19.32 2.13 13.60
CA ASN A 94 -20.51 1.94 14.41
C ASN A 94 -20.88 0.45 14.43
N TRP A 95 -20.79 -0.19 15.59
CA TRP A 95 -21.11 -1.60 15.81
C TRP A 95 -22.20 -1.78 16.88
N PRO A 96 -23.49 -1.58 16.53
CA PRO A 96 -24.60 -1.61 17.48
C PRO A 96 -24.75 -2.95 18.22
N GLU A 97 -24.49 -4.06 17.55
CA GLU A 97 -24.67 -5.42 18.08
C GLU A 97 -23.74 -5.71 19.27
N ALA A 98 -22.54 -5.12 19.29
CA ALA A 98 -21.63 -5.14 20.45
C ALA A 98 -21.74 -3.87 21.33
N GLY A 99 -22.64 -2.94 20.98
CA GLY A 99 -22.76 -1.64 21.62
C GLY A 99 -21.51 -0.75 21.50
N MET A 100 -20.67 -1.00 20.49
CA MET A 100 -19.36 -0.37 20.35
C MET A 100 -19.34 0.70 19.25
N LEU A 101 -18.73 1.85 19.55
CA LEU A 101 -18.34 2.87 18.58
C LEU A 101 -16.83 3.07 18.69
N LEU A 102 -16.11 2.79 17.62
CA LEU A 102 -14.64 2.83 17.57
C LEU A 102 -14.19 3.82 16.51
N ARG A 103 -13.32 4.75 16.87
CA ARG A 103 -12.66 5.65 15.92
C ARG A 103 -11.23 5.19 15.69
N GLN A 104 -10.81 5.13 14.43
CA GLN A 104 -9.45 4.89 14.00
C GLN A 104 -8.91 6.15 13.32
N GLU A 105 -7.72 6.57 13.75
CA GLU A 105 -6.99 7.73 13.24
C GLU A 105 -5.54 7.33 12.92
N GLY A 106 -4.87 8.12 12.09
CA GLY A 106 -3.51 7.87 11.61
C GLY A 106 -3.47 7.39 10.15
N ASP A 107 -2.30 7.49 9.53
CA ASP A 107 -2.07 7.11 8.13
C ASP A 107 -0.79 6.27 8.04
N ILE A 108 -0.94 4.95 8.11
CA ILE A 108 0.20 4.05 8.06
C ILE A 108 0.91 4.07 6.70
N ALA A 109 0.19 4.42 5.63
CA ALA A 109 0.77 4.57 4.30
C ALA A 109 1.77 5.74 4.26
N ARG A 110 1.61 6.72 5.16
CA ARG A 110 2.53 7.84 5.37
C ARG A 110 3.49 7.66 6.54
N GLY A 111 3.44 6.51 7.21
CA GLY A 111 4.30 6.18 8.36
C GLY A 111 3.79 6.70 9.70
N ASP A 112 2.57 7.24 9.75
CA ASP A 112 1.98 7.72 10.99
C ASP A 112 1.50 6.54 11.86
N PRO A 113 1.65 6.60 13.19
CA PRO A 113 1.06 5.62 14.10
C PRO A 113 -0.47 5.58 13.99
N VAL A 114 -1.04 4.43 14.31
CA VAL A 114 -2.49 4.23 14.35
C VAL A 114 -2.99 4.43 15.77
N ARG A 115 -4.03 5.23 15.92
CA ARG A 115 -4.77 5.38 17.18
C ARG A 115 -6.18 4.84 17.03
N LEU A 116 -6.56 3.92 17.90
CA LEU A 116 -7.95 3.49 18.04
C LEU A 116 -8.53 4.01 19.37
N THR A 117 -9.63 4.75 19.29
CA THR A 117 -10.32 5.33 20.45
C THR A 117 -11.70 4.72 20.59
N VAL A 118 -11.98 4.12 21.75
CA VAL A 118 -13.31 3.60 22.10
C VAL A 118 -14.20 4.78 22.48
N LEU A 119 -15.10 5.18 21.58
CA LEU A 119 -16.04 6.28 21.83
C LEU A 119 -17.25 5.83 22.65
N LYS A 120 -17.68 4.58 22.45
CA LYS A 120 -18.77 3.93 23.18
C LYS A 120 -18.53 2.42 23.22
N THR A 121 -19.00 1.76 24.27
CA THR A 121 -18.94 0.30 24.38
C THR A 121 -20.02 -0.19 25.36
N GLY A 122 -20.45 -1.44 25.20
CA GLY A 122 -21.29 -2.15 26.17
C GLY A 122 -20.51 -2.64 27.39
N ALA A 123 -21.20 -3.37 28.27
CA ALA A 123 -20.63 -3.89 29.52
C ALA A 123 -19.92 -5.25 29.40
N HIS A 124 -19.95 -5.90 28.23
CA HIS A 124 -19.31 -7.19 27.99
C HIS A 124 -17.88 -7.01 27.46
N ALA A 125 -17.08 -8.09 27.55
CA ALA A 125 -15.74 -8.09 27.00
C ALA A 125 -15.78 -8.21 25.48
N ILE A 126 -15.00 -7.39 24.78
CA ILE A 126 -14.84 -7.44 23.32
C ILE A 126 -13.38 -7.77 23.01
N THR A 127 -13.17 -8.66 22.05
CA THR A 127 -11.85 -9.02 21.54
C THR A 127 -11.52 -8.20 20.30
N LEU A 128 -10.44 -7.42 20.36
CA LEU A 128 -9.89 -6.72 19.20
C LEU A 128 -8.68 -7.49 18.68
N ASN A 129 -8.76 -7.97 17.45
CA ASN A 129 -7.65 -8.56 16.71
C ASN A 129 -7.05 -7.47 15.81
N LEU A 130 -5.87 -6.98 16.18
CA LEU A 130 -5.14 -5.96 15.41
C LEU A 130 -4.14 -6.66 14.50
N ARG A 131 -4.24 -6.45 13.17
CA ARG A 131 -3.33 -7.07 12.21
C ARG A 131 -1.90 -6.60 12.41
N ILE A 132 -0.95 -7.53 12.39
CA ILE A 132 0.47 -7.22 12.22
C ILE A 132 0.85 -7.57 10.78
N PRO A 133 1.04 -6.56 9.90
CA PRO A 133 1.29 -6.81 8.49
C PRO A 133 2.59 -7.58 8.24
N ALA A 134 2.66 -8.33 7.14
CA ALA A 134 3.89 -9.02 6.73
C ALA A 134 5.07 -8.07 6.46
N TRP A 135 4.79 -6.81 6.09
CA TRP A 135 5.81 -5.87 5.62
C TRP A 135 6.54 -5.08 6.71
N ILE A 136 6.17 -5.23 7.99
CA ILE A 136 6.77 -4.42 9.07
C ILE A 136 8.29 -4.58 9.12
N ALA A 137 9.00 -3.48 9.28
CA ALA A 137 10.47 -3.48 9.24
C ALA A 137 11.10 -3.80 10.60
N LYS A 138 10.36 -3.60 11.68
CA LYS A 138 10.76 -3.83 13.08
C LYS A 138 9.54 -4.30 13.89
N PRO A 139 9.72 -4.89 15.08
CA PRO A 139 8.61 -5.29 15.93
C PRO A 139 7.60 -4.16 16.16
N ALA A 140 6.31 -4.48 16.10
CA ALA A 140 5.25 -3.52 16.40
C ALA A 140 5.27 -3.13 17.89
N ALA A 141 4.89 -1.89 18.18
CA ALA A 141 4.70 -1.42 19.55
C ALA A 141 3.22 -1.14 19.79
N LEU A 142 2.73 -1.52 20.96
CA LEU A 142 1.34 -1.33 21.37
C LEU A 142 1.30 -0.73 22.77
N SER A 143 0.44 0.27 22.97
CA SER A 143 0.09 0.75 24.30
C SER A 143 -1.42 0.88 24.45
N ILE A 144 -1.90 0.75 25.68
CA ILE A 144 -3.30 1.00 26.04
C ILE A 144 -3.30 2.05 27.14
N ASN A 145 -3.97 3.17 26.91
CA ASN A 145 -4.02 4.33 27.81
C ASN A 145 -2.59 4.75 28.25
N GLY A 146 -1.66 4.81 27.29
CA GLY A 146 -0.26 5.15 27.50
C GLY A 146 0.59 4.09 28.21
N LYS A 147 0.02 2.95 28.59
CA LYS A 147 0.77 1.85 29.22
C LYS A 147 1.21 0.83 28.16
N PRO A 148 2.54 0.62 27.96
CA PRO A 148 3.04 -0.37 27.01
C PRO A 148 2.48 -1.77 27.30
N GLN A 149 2.17 -2.51 26.25
CA GLN A 149 1.70 -3.90 26.34
C GLN A 149 2.79 -4.84 25.82
N ALA A 150 3.11 -5.89 26.58
CA ALA A 150 3.97 -6.97 26.09
C ALA A 150 3.15 -7.85 25.15
N VAL A 151 3.49 -7.80 23.85
CA VAL A 151 2.77 -8.52 22.80
C VAL A 151 3.75 -9.25 21.90
N ASP A 152 3.42 -10.49 21.53
CA ASP A 152 4.18 -11.26 20.53
C ASP A 152 3.71 -10.85 19.12
N ALA A 153 4.22 -9.71 18.65
CA ALA A 153 3.84 -9.11 17.37
C ALA A 153 4.62 -9.74 16.20
N LYS A 154 4.15 -10.90 15.71
CA LYS A 154 4.76 -11.58 14.55
C LYS A 154 4.26 -10.97 13.23
N PRO A 155 5.12 -10.79 12.20
CA PRO A 155 4.64 -10.45 10.86
C PRO A 155 3.60 -11.44 10.35
N ALA A 156 2.64 -10.96 9.55
CA ALA A 156 1.53 -11.74 9.01
C ALA A 156 0.69 -12.45 10.10
N SER A 157 0.35 -11.74 11.17
CA SER A 157 -0.43 -12.29 12.29
C SER A 157 -1.44 -11.28 12.86
N TYR A 158 -2.03 -11.59 14.01
CA TYR A 158 -2.87 -10.69 14.79
C TYR A 158 -2.43 -10.65 16.24
N ILE A 159 -2.47 -9.47 16.85
CA ILE A 159 -2.48 -9.30 18.30
C ILE A 159 -3.93 -9.32 18.76
N SER A 160 -4.27 -10.23 19.67
CA SER A 160 -5.61 -10.34 20.26
C SER A 160 -5.67 -9.64 21.62
N LEU A 161 -6.57 -8.67 21.75
CA LEU A 161 -6.82 -7.92 22.98
C LEU A 161 -8.26 -8.17 23.44
N SER A 162 -8.45 -9.07 24.41
CA SER A 162 -9.76 -9.36 24.99
C SER A 162 -9.94 -8.61 26.31
N ARG A 163 -10.83 -7.61 26.34
CA ARG A 163 -11.00 -6.71 27.49
C ARG A 163 -12.46 -6.23 27.60
N GLN A 164 -12.85 -5.87 28.83
CA GLN A 164 -14.00 -4.98 29.04
C GLN A 164 -13.53 -3.55 28.80
N TRP A 165 -13.77 -3.06 27.58
CA TRP A 165 -13.39 -1.70 27.19
C TRP A 165 -14.25 -0.66 27.90
N LYS A 166 -13.73 0.56 28.02
CA LYS A 166 -14.47 1.72 28.49
C LYS A 166 -14.45 2.83 27.44
N ALA A 167 -15.49 3.65 27.44
CA ALA A 167 -15.45 4.89 26.66
C ALA A 167 -14.25 5.73 27.11
N GLY A 168 -13.48 6.23 26.14
CA GLY A 168 -12.22 6.93 26.36
C GLY A 168 -10.98 6.05 26.43
N ASP A 169 -11.11 4.71 26.36
CA ASP A 169 -9.94 3.85 26.20
C ASP A 169 -9.28 4.13 24.84
N VAL A 170 -7.96 4.27 24.87
CA VAL A 170 -7.12 4.55 23.70
C VAL A 170 -6.12 3.42 23.51
N ILE A 171 -6.00 2.96 22.27
CA ILE A 171 -5.02 1.97 21.83
C ILE A 171 -4.13 2.67 20.80
N ASP A 172 -2.85 2.85 21.13
CA ASP A 172 -1.87 3.35 20.18
C ASP A 172 -1.05 2.16 19.65
N LEU A 173 -1.04 2.00 18.33
CA LEU A 173 -0.34 0.94 17.60
C LEU A 173 0.67 1.58 16.63
N THR A 174 1.95 1.27 16.81
CA THR A 174 3.01 1.64 15.90
C THR A 174 3.43 0.44 15.08
N LEU A 175 3.36 0.56 13.76
CA LEU A 175 3.81 -0.44 12.79
C LEU A 175 5.00 0.13 12.02
N PRO A 176 6.25 -0.22 12.37
CA PRO A 176 7.42 0.39 11.74
C PRO A 176 7.47 0.11 10.24
N VAL A 177 7.36 1.17 9.43
CA VAL A 177 7.52 1.12 7.96
C VAL A 177 9.00 1.10 7.58
N GLY A 178 9.32 0.51 6.44
CA GLY A 178 10.68 0.49 5.91
C GLY A 178 10.73 0.18 4.43
N LEU A 179 11.87 0.53 3.82
CA LEU A 179 12.14 0.26 2.42
C LEU A 179 12.55 -1.20 2.22
N ARG A 180 12.03 -1.83 1.17
CA ARG A 180 12.35 -3.23 0.83
C ARG A 180 12.28 -3.44 -0.67
N LEU A 181 13.02 -4.45 -1.14
CA LEU A 181 12.96 -4.91 -2.51
C LEU A 181 12.15 -6.21 -2.59
N GLU A 182 11.33 -6.35 -3.63
CA GLU A 182 10.75 -7.63 -4.02
C GLU A 182 11.25 -8.02 -5.40
N GLN A 183 11.76 -9.23 -5.55
CA GLN A 183 12.13 -9.77 -6.85
C GLN A 183 10.88 -10.18 -7.64
N ALA A 184 10.92 -9.99 -8.96
CA ALA A 184 9.93 -10.58 -9.84
C ALA A 184 9.99 -12.11 -9.77
N ARG A 185 8.84 -12.77 -9.90
CA ARG A 185 8.73 -14.23 -9.70
C ARG A 185 9.45 -15.04 -10.79
N ASP A 186 9.56 -14.48 -11.98
CA ASP A 186 10.06 -15.09 -13.20
C ASP A 186 11.43 -14.53 -13.64
N ALA A 187 11.86 -13.40 -13.07
CA ALA A 187 13.14 -12.77 -13.36
C ALA A 187 13.76 -12.17 -12.09
N SER A 188 14.66 -12.90 -11.43
CA SER A 188 15.31 -12.43 -10.19
C SER A 188 16.18 -11.18 -10.36
N SER A 189 16.55 -10.84 -11.59
CA SER A 189 17.24 -9.59 -11.95
C SER A 189 16.34 -8.36 -11.96
N MET A 190 15.02 -8.56 -11.91
CA MET A 190 14.01 -7.50 -11.85
C MET A 190 13.51 -7.36 -10.42
N VAL A 191 13.50 -6.13 -9.91
CA VAL A 191 13.03 -5.81 -8.57
C VAL A 191 11.99 -4.69 -8.60
N SER A 192 11.08 -4.73 -7.64
CA SER A 192 10.21 -3.62 -7.26
C SER A 192 10.63 -3.06 -5.91
N ILE A 193 10.45 -1.75 -5.74
CA ILE A 193 10.76 -1.03 -4.51
C ILE A 193 9.46 -0.82 -3.75
N PHE A 194 9.43 -1.16 -2.47
CA PHE A 194 8.31 -0.92 -1.59
C PHE A 194 8.72 -0.09 -0.38
N HIS A 195 7.81 0.76 0.11
CA HIS A 195 7.87 1.41 1.41
C HIS A 195 6.66 0.93 2.24
N GLY A 196 6.90 0.00 3.17
CA GLY A 196 5.81 -0.70 3.87
C GLY A 196 4.86 -1.41 2.89
N PRO A 197 3.54 -1.07 2.87
CA PRO A 197 2.58 -1.65 1.93
C PRO A 197 2.65 -1.04 0.52
N LEU A 198 3.34 0.09 0.34
CA LEU A 198 3.25 0.90 -0.88
C LEU A 198 4.30 0.49 -1.90
N LEU A 199 3.85 0.18 -3.12
CA LEU A 199 4.69 0.01 -4.30
C LEU A 199 5.12 1.37 -4.80
N LEU A 200 6.43 1.58 -4.92
CA LEU A 200 6.99 2.82 -5.44
C LEU A 200 7.22 2.72 -6.95
N ALA A 201 6.82 3.77 -7.66
CA ALA A 201 6.98 3.93 -9.09
C ALA A 201 7.91 5.11 -9.38
N GLY A 202 8.84 4.93 -10.31
CA GLY A 202 9.77 5.98 -10.72
C GLY A 202 9.16 6.91 -11.75
N GLU A 203 9.34 8.21 -11.54
CA GLU A 203 8.95 9.28 -12.46
C GLU A 203 9.86 9.26 -13.69
N LEU A 204 9.28 8.97 -14.87
CA LEU A 204 10.02 8.96 -16.16
C LEU A 204 9.59 10.10 -17.09
N GLY A 205 8.77 11.04 -16.60
CA GLY A 205 8.32 12.21 -17.33
C GLY A 205 7.29 11.90 -18.42
N LYS A 206 7.16 12.81 -19.39
CA LYS A 206 6.12 12.74 -20.45
C LYS A 206 6.68 12.64 -21.86
N ASP A 207 7.97 12.30 -22.00
CA ASP A 207 8.60 12.25 -23.32
C ASP A 207 7.85 11.29 -24.25
N LYS A 208 7.56 11.78 -25.47
CA LYS A 208 6.80 11.05 -26.51
C LYS A 208 5.44 10.52 -26.05
N MET A 209 4.84 11.10 -25.01
CA MET A 209 3.42 10.88 -24.74
C MET A 209 2.56 11.68 -25.74
N PRO A 210 1.35 11.20 -26.05
CA PRO A 210 0.36 12.00 -26.76
C PRO A 210 0.01 13.26 -25.96
N GLY A 211 -0.58 14.26 -26.62
CA GLY A 211 -1.05 15.48 -25.95
C GLY A 211 -2.16 15.24 -24.90
N SER A 212 -2.77 14.06 -24.92
CA SER A 212 -3.72 13.57 -23.92
C SER A 212 -3.53 12.06 -23.75
N ASP A 213 -3.57 11.58 -22.50
CA ASP A 213 -3.56 10.16 -22.15
C ASP A 213 -4.98 9.58 -21.96
N VAL A 214 -6.00 10.34 -22.38
CA VAL A 214 -7.40 9.91 -22.41
C VAL A 214 -7.73 9.31 -23.79
N GLY A 215 -8.30 8.10 -23.82
CA GLY A 215 -8.65 7.44 -25.08
C GLY A 215 -9.37 6.09 -24.93
N ASP A 216 -9.56 5.42 -26.05
CA ASP A 216 -9.95 4.00 -26.09
C ASP A 216 -8.89 3.15 -25.35
N LYS A 217 -9.29 2.02 -24.76
CA LYS A 217 -8.38 1.15 -23.99
C LYS A 217 -7.11 0.74 -24.74
N ASP A 218 -7.17 0.68 -26.07
CA ASP A 218 -6.05 0.27 -26.91
C ASP A 218 -5.38 1.43 -27.67
N ALA A 219 -5.81 2.68 -27.45
CA ALA A 219 -5.43 3.85 -28.25
C ALA A 219 -3.91 4.07 -28.35
N PHE A 220 -3.18 3.78 -27.27
CA PHE A 220 -1.76 4.11 -27.15
C PHE A 220 -0.84 2.89 -27.05
N LEU A 221 -1.36 1.66 -27.20
CA LEU A 221 -0.56 0.43 -27.05
C LEU A 221 0.58 0.28 -28.07
N LYS A 222 0.56 1.05 -29.17
CA LYS A 222 1.62 1.06 -30.19
C LYS A 222 2.75 2.04 -29.87
N ILE A 223 2.60 2.90 -28.88
CA ILE A 223 3.64 3.82 -28.46
C ILE A 223 4.69 3.02 -27.70
N ALA A 224 5.95 3.11 -28.12
CA ALA A 224 7.04 2.41 -27.45
C ALA A 224 7.19 2.90 -25.99
N ALA A 225 7.48 1.95 -25.10
CA ALA A 225 7.86 2.27 -23.72
C ALA A 225 9.14 3.11 -23.69
N ALA A 226 9.24 4.00 -22.71
CA ALA A 226 10.47 4.72 -22.45
C ALA A 226 11.56 3.77 -21.91
N PRO A 227 12.83 4.01 -22.24
CA PRO A 227 13.93 3.30 -21.63
C PRO A 227 13.89 3.44 -20.10
N VAL A 228 13.92 2.32 -19.39
CA VAL A 228 14.04 2.31 -17.92
C VAL A 228 15.51 2.08 -17.57
N PRO A 229 16.18 3.02 -16.87
CA PRO A 229 17.58 2.85 -16.50
C PRO A 229 17.75 1.72 -15.49
N ASN A 230 18.89 1.02 -15.58
CA ASN A 230 19.26 0.02 -14.57
C ASN A 230 19.57 0.71 -13.24
N LEU A 231 19.17 0.08 -12.14
CA LEU A 231 19.71 0.36 -10.81
C LEU A 231 21.06 -0.34 -10.69
N VAL A 232 22.11 0.40 -10.34
CA VAL A 232 23.44 -0.16 -10.08
C VAL A 232 23.84 0.22 -8.67
N SER A 233 23.94 -0.74 -7.75
CA SER A 233 24.33 -0.47 -6.37
C SER A 233 25.28 -1.53 -5.83
N THR A 234 26.15 -1.11 -4.92
CA THR A 234 26.98 -1.99 -4.09
C THR A 234 26.21 -2.60 -2.92
N SER A 235 25.08 -1.99 -2.52
CA SER A 235 24.25 -2.45 -1.42
C SER A 235 22.96 -3.13 -1.90
N GLY A 236 22.57 -4.21 -1.20
CA GLY A 236 21.26 -4.82 -1.37
C GLY A 236 20.14 -4.12 -0.59
N ASN A 237 20.48 -3.18 0.30
CA ASN A 237 19.51 -2.45 1.11
C ASN A 237 19.08 -1.15 0.39
N PRO A 238 17.80 -1.01 0.02
CA PRO A 238 17.31 0.19 -0.67
C PRO A 238 17.48 1.49 0.13
N ALA A 239 17.54 1.44 1.46
CA ALA A 239 17.75 2.63 2.28
C ALA A 239 19.11 3.32 2.05
N ASP A 240 20.10 2.61 1.50
CA ASP A 240 21.44 3.16 1.28
C ASP A 240 21.51 4.07 0.04
N TRP A 241 20.61 3.84 -0.93
CA TRP A 241 20.56 4.53 -2.22
C TRP A 241 19.21 5.23 -2.49
N LEU A 242 18.32 5.29 -1.51
CA LEU A 242 17.10 6.11 -1.53
C LEU A 242 17.16 7.16 -0.43
N ALA A 243 17.07 8.43 -0.82
CA ALA A 243 16.95 9.54 0.12
C ALA A 243 15.51 10.07 0.14
N PRO A 244 14.92 10.39 1.30
CA PRO A 244 13.57 10.96 1.36
C PRO A 244 13.50 12.30 0.62
N VAL A 245 12.37 12.57 -0.02
CA VAL A 245 12.09 13.87 -0.65
C VAL A 245 11.54 14.82 0.43
N PRO A 246 12.11 16.02 0.62
CA PRO A 246 11.60 16.98 1.59
C PRO A 246 10.12 17.32 1.34
N GLY A 247 9.30 17.26 2.40
CA GLY A 247 7.87 17.57 2.34
C GLY A 247 6.98 16.44 1.82
N ASP A 248 7.53 15.31 1.38
CA ASP A 248 6.78 14.13 0.97
C ASP A 248 7.35 12.87 1.65
N PRO A 249 6.77 12.41 2.78
CA PRO A 249 7.29 11.27 3.55
C PRO A 249 7.18 9.93 2.81
N SER A 250 6.49 9.89 1.68
CA SER A 250 6.25 8.69 0.88
C SER A 250 7.09 8.61 -0.38
N ALA A 251 7.80 9.69 -0.73
CA ALA A 251 8.63 9.78 -1.92
C ALA A 251 10.13 9.78 -1.58
N PHE A 252 10.91 9.16 -2.47
CA PHE A 252 12.34 9.02 -2.32
C PHE A 252 13.05 9.35 -3.63
N ARG A 253 14.21 9.98 -3.54
CA ARG A 253 15.12 10.19 -4.66
C ARG A 253 16.18 9.11 -4.67
N ILE A 254 16.35 8.47 -5.82
CA ILE A 254 17.44 7.53 -6.06
C ILE A 254 18.77 8.32 -6.09
N LYS A 255 19.74 7.90 -5.28
CA LYS A 255 21.09 8.46 -5.21
C LYS A 255 22.11 7.34 -5.35
N ASP A 256 23.28 7.67 -5.91
CA ASP A 256 24.43 6.75 -5.96
C ASP A 256 24.09 5.38 -6.58
N ALA A 257 23.15 5.33 -7.54
CA ALA A 257 22.59 4.10 -8.08
C ALA A 257 22.82 3.94 -9.60
N GLY A 258 23.94 4.48 -10.10
CA GLY A 258 24.28 4.46 -11.53
C GLY A 258 23.30 5.29 -12.38
N PRO A 259 22.87 4.82 -13.57
CA PRO A 259 22.04 5.58 -14.51
C PRO A 259 20.66 6.00 -13.99
N ALA A 260 20.15 5.34 -12.95
CA ALA A 260 18.88 5.68 -12.32
C ALA A 260 18.99 6.83 -11.29
N THR A 261 20.21 7.31 -11.00
CA THR A 261 20.46 8.40 -10.06
C THR A 261 19.68 9.66 -10.45
N GLY A 262 19.01 10.27 -9.47
CA GLY A 262 18.19 11.47 -9.63
C GLY A 262 16.71 11.21 -9.86
N ILE A 263 16.31 9.99 -10.24
CA ILE A 263 14.90 9.63 -10.41
C ILE A 263 14.20 9.66 -9.05
N VAL A 264 13.03 10.28 -9.01
CA VAL A 264 12.13 10.24 -7.86
C VAL A 264 11.22 9.02 -8.00
N VAL A 265 11.11 8.24 -6.93
CA VAL A 265 10.15 7.16 -6.78
C VAL A 265 9.11 7.56 -5.72
N ARG A 266 7.83 7.35 -6.02
CA ARG A 266 6.70 7.68 -5.14
C ARG A 266 5.63 6.60 -5.18
N PRO A 267 4.64 6.56 -4.27
CA PRO A 267 3.59 5.57 -4.33
C PRO A 267 2.92 5.56 -5.71
N LEU A 268 2.70 4.36 -6.26
CA LEU A 268 2.15 4.20 -7.62
C LEU A 268 0.78 4.88 -7.79
N PHE A 269 -0.01 4.98 -6.71
CA PHE A 269 -1.31 5.65 -6.71
C PHE A 269 -1.24 7.18 -6.67
N ASP A 270 -0.07 7.77 -6.43
CA ASP A 270 0.13 9.23 -6.53
C ASP A 270 0.65 9.64 -7.92
N LEU A 271 0.99 8.66 -8.76
CA LEU A 271 1.64 8.89 -10.04
C LEU A 271 0.63 8.77 -11.19
N HIS A 272 0.24 9.91 -11.75
CA HIS A 272 -0.72 10.03 -12.85
C HIS A 272 -0.17 10.92 -13.98
N HIS A 273 -0.74 10.77 -15.18
CA HIS A 273 -0.46 11.59 -16.38
C HIS A 273 1.01 11.69 -16.79
N GLN A 274 1.78 10.63 -16.59
CA GLN A 274 3.19 10.52 -16.96
C GLN A 274 3.62 9.06 -17.13
N ARG A 275 4.77 8.85 -17.74
CA ARG A 275 5.44 7.55 -17.81
C ARG A 275 6.05 7.18 -16.48
N TYR A 276 6.06 5.88 -16.21
CA TYR A 276 6.62 5.34 -14.98
C TYR A 276 7.15 3.93 -15.13
N SER A 277 7.92 3.49 -14.13
CA SER A 277 8.28 2.08 -13.96
C SER A 277 8.17 1.65 -12.51
N VAL A 278 7.66 0.44 -12.27
CA VAL A 278 7.67 -0.21 -10.94
C VAL A 278 8.63 -1.39 -10.89
N TYR A 279 9.08 -1.88 -12.03
CA TYR A 279 10.14 -2.89 -12.13
C TYR A 279 11.42 -2.30 -12.67
N TRP A 280 12.51 -2.68 -12.03
CA TRP A 280 13.85 -2.17 -12.29
C TRP A 280 14.82 -3.33 -12.43
N HIS A 281 15.70 -3.27 -13.41
CA HIS A 281 16.84 -4.17 -13.44
C HIS A 281 17.83 -3.75 -12.36
N LEU A 282 18.06 -4.61 -11.38
CA LEU A 282 19.08 -4.40 -10.36
C LEU A 282 20.37 -5.13 -10.73
N ARG A 283 21.44 -4.37 -10.94
CA ARG A 283 22.79 -4.91 -11.16
C ARG A 283 23.64 -4.63 -9.93
N LYS A 284 24.30 -5.67 -9.42
CA LYS A 284 25.35 -5.47 -8.43
C LYS A 284 26.54 -4.83 -9.12
N GLU A 285 27.09 -3.78 -8.52
CA GLU A 285 28.34 -3.21 -8.98
C GLU A 285 29.46 -4.22 -8.72
N THR A 286 29.85 -4.97 -9.76
CA THR A 286 31.06 -5.79 -9.74
C THR A 286 32.21 -4.89 -10.13
N PHE A 287 33.14 -4.63 -9.20
CA PHE A 287 34.45 -4.11 -9.57
C PHE A 287 35.10 -5.10 -10.54
N ARG A 288 35.05 -4.80 -11.84
CA ARG A 288 35.93 -5.40 -12.84
C ARG A 288 36.77 -4.25 -13.40
N ASP A 289 38.02 -4.27 -12.97
CA ASP A 289 39.22 -3.69 -13.56
C ASP A 289 39.03 -2.35 -14.27
N ARG A 290 39.34 -1.26 -13.55
CA ARG A 290 39.86 -0.06 -14.21
C ARG A 290 41.27 -0.38 -14.73
N PRO A 291 41.59 -0.05 -15.99
CA PRO A 291 42.93 -0.24 -16.55
C PRO A 291 43.98 0.59 -15.80
#